data_AF-A0A497M5R9-F1
#
_entry.id   AF-A0A497M5R9-F1
#
_cell.length_a   1.000
_cell.length_b   1.000
_cell.length_c   1.000
_cell.angle_alpha   90.00
_cell.angle_beta   90.00
_cell.angle_gamma   90.00
#
_symmetry.space_group_name_H-M   'P 1'
#
loop_
_entity.id
_entity.type
_entity.pdbx_description
1 polymer ?
#
loop_
_entity_poly.entity_id
_entity_poly.type
_entity_poly.pdbx_seq_one_letter_code
_entity_poly.pdbx_strand_id
1 'polypeptide(L)'
;MAKKEKWIQKVVKPNERGLLHKQLGISTKERIPKTLVQKIVKTPIGKKIQNPTKTGKRTIKVTRLLKQRANFALNVGYGRYPRRK
;
A
#
# COMPACT_ATOMS: atom_id res chain seq x y z
N MET A 1 -24.73 16.25 24.76
CA MET A 1 -24.56 14.92 24.16
C MET A 1 -23.09 14.73 23.80
N ALA A 2 -22.35 13.91 24.55
CA ALA A 2 -20.92 13.69 24.29
C ALA A 2 -20.74 12.92 22.97
N LYS A 3 -20.10 13.56 22.00
CA LYS A 3 -19.75 12.96 20.70
C LYS A 3 -18.76 11.84 20.99
N LYS A 4 -19.19 10.57 20.88
CA LYS A 4 -18.29 9.41 20.94
C LYS A 4 -17.15 9.62 19.95
N GLU A 5 -16.00 10.07 20.44
CA GLU A 5 -14.78 10.09 19.67
C GLU A 5 -14.54 8.65 19.23
N LYS A 6 -14.64 8.40 17.91
CA LYS A 6 -14.41 7.08 17.36
C LYS A 6 -12.93 6.79 17.58
N TRP A 7 -12.60 6.11 18.67
CA TRP A 7 -11.22 5.83 19.12
C TRP A 7 -10.32 5.19 18.04
N ILE A 8 -10.93 4.61 16.99
CA ILE A 8 -10.29 3.99 15.83
C ILE A 8 -9.94 4.99 14.70
N GLN A 9 -10.43 6.24 14.69
CA GLN A 9 -10.41 7.10 13.49
C GLN A 9 -9.04 7.66 13.04
N LYS A 10 -7.96 7.45 13.80
CA LYS A 10 -6.63 8.04 13.51
C LYS A 10 -5.61 7.07 12.91
N VAL A 11 -6.02 5.90 12.42
CA VAL A 11 -5.05 4.86 11.99
C VAL A 11 -4.28 5.25 10.73
N VAL A 12 -4.83 6.11 9.86
CA VAL A 12 -3.97 6.73 8.84
C VAL A 12 -4.25 8.18 8.62
N LYS A 13 -3.14 8.89 8.66
CA LYS A 13 -3.11 10.34 8.58
C LYS A 13 -3.26 10.74 7.11
N PRO A 14 -3.96 11.85 6.79
CA PRO A 14 -4.14 12.30 5.41
C PRO A 14 -2.84 12.48 4.62
N ASN A 15 -1.73 12.80 5.30
CA ASN A 15 -0.39 12.92 4.74
C ASN A 15 0.29 11.57 4.40
N GLU A 16 -0.25 10.45 4.88
CA GLU A 16 0.23 9.10 4.53
C GLU A 16 -0.41 8.54 3.26
N ARG A 17 -1.40 9.26 2.71
CA ARG A 17 -2.03 8.94 1.43
C ARG A 17 -0.99 8.98 0.31
N GLY A 18 -0.94 7.91 -0.48
CA GLY A 18 0.01 7.80 -1.60
C GLY A 18 1.45 7.45 -1.22
N LEU A 19 1.77 7.20 0.05
CA LEU A 19 3.13 6.76 0.42
C LEU A 19 3.50 5.41 -0.19
N LEU A 20 2.56 4.47 -0.25
CA LEU A 20 2.78 3.18 -0.91
C LEU A 20 2.95 3.34 -2.42
N HIS A 21 2.19 4.24 -3.05
CA HIS A 21 2.36 4.62 -4.46
C HIS A 21 3.76 5.14 -4.75
N LYS A 22 4.22 6.15 -4.00
CA LYS A 22 5.57 6.72 -4.11
C LYS A 22 6.64 5.65 -3.91
N GLN A 23 6.45 4.77 -2.94
CA GLN A 23 7.42 3.72 -2.62
C GLN A 23 7.56 2.69 -3.76
N LEU A 24 6.43 2.33 -4.38
CA LEU A 24 6.36 1.42 -5.52
C LEU A 24 6.67 2.10 -6.86
N GLY A 25 6.75 3.44 -6.90
CA GLY A 25 6.89 4.22 -8.13
C GLY A 25 5.64 4.17 -9.02
N ILE A 26 4.47 3.93 -8.44
CA ILE A 26 3.18 3.86 -9.14
C ILE A 26 2.49 5.21 -9.00
N SER A 27 1.89 5.74 -10.07
CA SER A 27 1.13 6.98 -10.01
C SER A 27 -0.01 6.88 -9.01
N THR A 28 -0.28 7.94 -8.23
CA THR A 28 -1.40 7.98 -7.28
C THR A 28 -2.78 7.95 -7.95
N LYS A 29 -2.83 8.15 -9.28
CA LYS A 29 -4.06 8.04 -10.09
C LYS A 29 -4.35 6.61 -10.52
N GLU A 30 -3.34 5.74 -10.51
CA GLU A 30 -3.46 4.35 -10.91
C GLU A 30 -3.83 3.48 -9.72
N ARG A 31 -4.34 2.28 -9.97
CA ARG A 31 -4.59 1.31 -8.90
C ARG A 31 -3.33 0.48 -8.66
N ILE A 32 -2.91 0.34 -7.40
CA ILE A 32 -1.82 -0.59 -7.07
C ILE A 32 -2.30 -2.03 -7.34
N PRO A 33 -1.59 -2.81 -8.18
CA PRO A 33 -1.99 -4.17 -8.47
C PRO A 33 -1.99 -5.07 -7.22
N LYS A 34 -3.10 -5.76 -6.95
CA LYS A 34 -3.24 -6.65 -5.79
C LYS A 34 -2.15 -7.74 -5.78
N THR A 35 -1.79 -8.26 -6.95
CA THR A 35 -0.74 -9.28 -7.14
C THR A 35 0.62 -8.80 -6.66
N LEU A 36 0.99 -7.55 -6.96
CA LEU A 36 2.22 -6.93 -6.49
C LEU A 36 2.23 -6.82 -4.96
N VAL A 37 1.12 -6.35 -4.37
CA VAL A 37 1.01 -6.20 -2.91
C VAL A 37 1.10 -7.56 -2.21
N GLN A 38 0.41 -8.58 -2.72
CA GLN A 38 0.49 -9.95 -2.18
C GLN A 38 1.91 -10.52 -2.26
N LYS A 39 2.60 -10.28 -3.38
CA LYS A 39 3.98 -10.73 -3.56
C LYS A 39 4.90 -10.11 -2.50
N ILE A 40 4.78 -8.80 -2.26
CA ILE A 40 5.54 -8.10 -1.21
C ILE A 40 5.29 -8.70 0.17
N VAL A 41 4.04 -9.00 0.51
CA VAL A 41 3.68 -9.55 1.83
C VAL A 41 4.21 -10.98 2.01
N LYS A 42 4.18 -11.80 0.96
CA LYS A 42 4.70 -13.18 1.00
C LYS A 42 6.23 -13.22 1.07
N THR A 43 6.93 -12.24 0.52
CA THR A 43 8.39 -12.25 0.50
C THR A 43 9.01 -11.90 1.88
N PRO A 44 10.08 -12.59 2.31
CA PRO A 44 10.83 -12.23 3.51
C PRO A 44 11.46 -10.83 3.44
N ILE A 45 11.60 -10.18 4.58
CA ILE A 45 12.27 -8.87 4.67
C ILE A 45 13.74 -9.04 4.28
N GLY A 46 14.29 -8.05 3.57
CA GLY A 46 15.66 -8.03 3.08
C GLY A 46 15.84 -8.58 1.67
N LYS A 47 14.91 -9.43 1.19
CA LYS A 47 14.95 -9.98 -0.17
C LYS A 47 14.45 -8.97 -1.21
N LYS A 48 14.89 -9.12 -2.45
CA LYS A 48 14.39 -8.35 -3.60
C LYS A 48 13.30 -9.16 -4.31
N ILE A 49 12.26 -8.50 -4.78
CA ILE A 49 11.25 -9.07 -5.67
C ILE A 49 11.34 -8.41 -7.04
N GLN A 50 11.04 -9.19 -8.07
CA GLN A 50 10.72 -8.65 -9.38
C GLN A 50 9.22 -8.37 -9.43
N ASN A 51 8.86 -7.16 -9.83
CA ASN A 51 7.48 -6.73 -10.01
C ASN A 51 6.86 -7.52 -11.17
N PRO A 52 5.78 -8.29 -10.92
CA PRO A 52 5.12 -9.09 -11.96
C PRO A 52 4.25 -8.23 -12.89
N THR A 53 4.18 -6.91 -12.66
CA THR A 53 3.33 -5.98 -13.40
C THR A 53 4.17 -4.96 -14.16
N LYS A 54 3.56 -4.36 -15.19
CA LYS A 54 4.19 -3.31 -16.02
C LYS A 54 4.24 -1.95 -15.32
N THR A 55 3.50 -1.77 -14.22
CA THR A 55 3.36 -0.50 -13.50
C THR A 55 4.33 -0.41 -12.32
N GLY A 56 5.06 0.70 -12.21
CA GLY A 56 5.97 0.98 -11.11
C GLY A 56 7.36 0.37 -11.26
N LYS A 57 8.09 0.24 -10.15
CA LYS A 57 9.48 -0.22 -10.14
C LYS A 57 9.57 -1.70 -10.54
N ARG A 58 10.52 -2.04 -11.41
CA ARG A 58 10.79 -3.42 -11.86
C ARG A 58 11.33 -4.33 -10.76
N THR A 59 12.20 -3.81 -9.90
CA THR A 59 12.82 -4.56 -8.80
C THR A 59 12.66 -3.80 -7.50
N ILE A 60 12.22 -4.47 -6.44
CA ILE A 60 11.87 -3.83 -5.17
C ILE A 60 12.51 -4.62 -4.02
N LYS A 61 13.30 -3.95 -3.17
CA LYS A 61 13.77 -4.53 -1.90
C LYS A 61 12.65 -4.48 -0.87
N VAL A 62 12.34 -5.63 -0.28
CA VAL A 62 11.29 -5.75 0.74
C VAL A 62 11.85 -5.27 2.07
N THR A 63 11.50 -4.04 2.44
CA THR A 63 11.80 -3.48 3.76
C THR A 63 10.65 -3.76 4.72
N ARG A 64 10.92 -3.68 6.03
CA ARG A 64 9.90 -3.79 7.08
C ARG A 64 8.74 -2.81 6.85
N LEU A 65 9.07 -1.56 6.56
CA LEU A 65 8.10 -0.50 6.27
C LEU A 65 7.26 -0.79 5.03
N LEU A 66 7.90 -1.28 3.94
CA LEU A 66 7.18 -1.65 2.72
C LEU A 66 6.17 -2.76 3.01
N LYS A 67 6.61 -3.80 3.72
CA LYS A 67 5.79 -4.97 4.04
C LYS A 67 4.61 -4.60 4.93
N GLN A 68 4.83 -3.74 5.94
CA GLN A 68 3.76 -3.24 6.80
C GLN A 68 2.71 -2.46 6.01
N ARG A 69 3.14 -1.53 5.13
CA ARG A 69 2.22 -0.77 4.26
C ARG A 69 1.47 -1.66 3.28
N ALA A 70 2.14 -2.66 2.71
CA ALA A 70 1.52 -3.63 1.81
C ALA A 70 0.48 -4.49 2.54
N ASN A 71 0.80 -4.98 3.74
CA ASN A 71 -0.13 -5.77 4.56
C ASN A 71 -1.36 -4.93 4.94
N PHE A 72 -1.12 -3.69 5.35
CA PHE A 72 -2.19 -2.75 5.65
C PHE A 72 -3.07 -2.44 4.43
N ALA A 73 -2.47 -2.27 3.24
CA ALA A 73 -3.23 -2.07 1.99
C ALA A 73 -4.11 -3.28 1.61
N LEU A 74 -3.69 -4.51 1.93
CA LEU A 74 -4.51 -5.72 1.72
C LEU A 74 -5.70 -5.78 2.68
N ASN A 75 -5.49 -5.48 3.96
CA ASN A 75 -6.49 -5.70 4.99
C ASN A 75 -7.45 -4.51 5.16
N VAL A 76 -6.94 -3.27 5.07
CA VAL A 76 -7.69 -2.04 5.34
C VAL A 76 -8.07 -1.28 4.05
N GLY A 77 -7.48 -1.63 2.91
CA GLY A 77 -7.95 -1.17 1.60
C GLY A 77 -7.37 0.16 1.11
N TYR A 78 -6.25 0.63 1.66
CA TYR A 78 -5.58 1.89 1.26
C TYR A 78 -5.07 1.94 -0.20
N GLY A 79 -5.12 0.83 -0.94
CA GLY A 79 -4.87 0.79 -2.38
C GLY A 79 -6.13 0.94 -3.25
N ARG A 80 -7.30 1.18 -2.67
CA ARG A 80 -8.58 1.36 -3.41
C ARG A 80 -8.91 2.85 -3.56
N TYR A 81 -8.39 3.52 -4.58
CA TYR A 81 -9.06 4.68 -5.20
C TYR A 81 -8.67 4.83 -6.68
N PRO A 82 -9.59 5.14 -7.62
CA PRO A 82 -11.04 4.93 -7.62
C PRO A 82 -11.51 3.88 -8.65
N ARG A 83 -12.70 3.29 -8.43
CA ARG A 83 -13.61 3.03 -9.56
C ARG A 83 -14.08 4.42 -10.01
N ARG A 84 -13.70 4.86 -11.21
CA ARG A 84 -14.55 5.83 -11.91
C ARG A 84 -15.76 5.04 -12.43
N LYS A 85 -16.94 5.62 -12.25
CA LYS A 85 -18.17 5.20 -12.95
C LYS A 85 -17.88 5.08 -14.44
#